data_AF-A0A8B9G9N6-F1
#
_entry.id   AF-A0A8B9G9N6-F1
#
_cell.length_a   1.000
_cell.length_b   1.000
_cell.length_c   1.000
_cell.angle_alpha   90.00
_cell.angle_beta   90.00
_cell.angle_gamma   90.00
#
_symmetry.space_group_name_H-M   'P 1'
#
loop_
_entity.id
_entity.type
_entity.pdbx_description
1 polymer ?
#
loop_
_entity_poly.entity_id
_entity_poly.type
_entity_poly.pdbx_seq_one_letter_code
_entity_poly.pdbx_strand_id
1 'polypeptide(L)'
;PAARQPLPAHWRQPLGLALLLALAGPGETLQNVTAQLFGPEAYGTLAAFGDFNSDKQTDLFVLRGNELVIFLADQKEPYFKPRVKSLSVVITSVVPGDYDGDSQMDVLLTTQAQNHGRDELSVFIFWGHNQTLDLNHKTMLNKTFHDEPLVMDFNGDLIPDIFGVTSDSSKPQILIGGNLSWHAALETQSKMYIPHSHAFIDLNHDFTSALQFFFYLSEKIQKTPSGVKVVGQSVFADFDGDGQSEHLLPVCEDTTCQKSAIYLTKLGMDQWIPVLQDFRNKETLWGFVPYRSDKSSTETSFPITLHIGDYNMDGYPDALAILKNTSGSNQQAFLLENVPCNNISCKSVHRMFKVFWELSDLNQIKDAVVATFFDIYEDGILDIIVLSKGYSNRDFAIHTLKNNFEADAYFVKVIVLSGLCSNDCPRKITPFGVNQPGPYIMYTTVDANGYLKNGSAGQLSQSAHYALQLPYNVLGLGRSANFLDHLYVGIPRPLGEKSARKQEWTAIIPNSQLIVIPYPHNVPRSWSAKLYLTPSNIVLLTAIALIGVCVFILAIIGILHWQEKKADDREKRQEAHRFHFDAM
;
A
#
# COMPACT_ATOMS: atom_id res chain seq x y z
N PRO A 1 8.36 50.84 68.29
CA PRO A 1 8.79 50.57 66.90
C PRO A 1 9.24 49.10 66.76
N ALA A 2 8.28 48.17 66.85
CA ALA A 2 7.64 47.45 65.72
C ALA A 2 8.58 46.37 65.13
N ALA A 3 8.70 45.15 65.69
CA ALA A 3 7.75 44.00 65.75
C ALA A 3 7.45 43.43 64.33
N ARG A 4 7.61 42.14 63.98
CA ARG A 4 7.39 40.87 64.69
C ARG A 4 8.15 39.67 64.07
N GLN A 5 8.61 38.76 64.92
CA GLN A 5 8.55 37.28 64.77
C GLN A 5 7.28 36.78 65.55
N PRO A 6 6.78 35.52 65.47
CA PRO A 6 7.52 34.26 65.25
C PRO A 6 6.85 33.15 64.36
N LEU A 7 7.63 32.10 64.09
CA LEU A 7 7.30 30.72 63.62
C LEU A 7 6.75 29.85 64.79
N PRO A 8 6.43 28.52 64.68
CA PRO A 8 6.16 27.58 63.55
C PRO A 8 5.00 26.53 63.78
N ALA A 9 4.88 25.58 62.82
CA ALA A 9 4.53 24.15 62.94
C ALA A 9 3.05 23.75 62.69
N HIS A 10 2.70 22.67 61.96
CA HIS A 10 3.28 21.32 62.03
C HIS A 10 2.62 20.31 61.02
N TRP A 11 3.39 19.30 60.53
CA TRP A 11 3.01 17.99 59.91
C TRP A 11 2.45 18.00 58.45
N ARG A 12 2.89 17.22 57.44
CA ARG A 12 3.63 15.94 57.26
C ARG A 12 4.18 15.83 55.81
N GLN A 13 5.37 15.24 55.64
CA GLN A 13 5.86 14.57 54.40
C GLN A 13 5.21 13.16 54.25
N PRO A 14 5.51 12.31 53.24
CA PRO A 14 6.00 12.48 51.85
C PRO A 14 5.19 11.61 50.83
N LEU A 15 5.50 11.70 49.53
CA LEU A 15 5.44 10.64 48.47
C LEU A 15 5.71 11.39 47.15
N GLY A 16 6.86 11.27 46.48
CA GLY A 16 7.52 10.04 46.14
C GLY A 16 7.03 9.54 44.78
N LEU A 17 7.21 10.32 43.71
CA LEU A 17 7.22 9.81 42.33
C LEU A 17 8.29 10.56 41.55
N ALA A 18 9.52 10.05 41.64
CA ALA A 18 10.51 10.27 40.60
C ALA A 18 10.00 9.51 39.37
N LEU A 19 9.42 10.24 38.42
CA LEU A 19 9.14 9.69 37.10
C LEU A 19 10.50 9.51 36.42
N LEU A 20 10.98 8.27 36.38
CA LEU A 20 12.02 7.85 35.46
C LEU A 20 11.47 8.06 34.04
N LEU A 21 11.72 9.24 33.48
CA LEU A 21 11.72 9.45 32.04
C LEU A 21 12.87 8.59 31.50
N ALA A 22 12.55 7.34 31.19
CA ALA A 22 13.30 6.61 30.21
C ALA A 22 13.19 7.42 28.92
N LEU A 23 14.25 8.16 28.60
CA LEU A 23 14.55 8.62 27.25
C LEU A 23 14.80 7.37 26.40
N ALA A 24 13.73 6.65 26.06
CA ALA A 24 13.71 5.98 24.77
C ALA A 24 13.72 7.11 23.74
N GLY A 25 14.67 7.09 22.82
CA GLY A 25 14.53 7.91 21.61
C GLY A 25 13.22 7.57 20.90
N PRO A 26 12.80 8.32 19.87
CA PRO A 26 11.74 7.88 18.99
C PRO A 26 12.24 6.62 18.28
N GLY A 27 12.06 5.46 18.91
CA GLY A 27 12.26 4.18 18.30
C GLY A 27 11.00 3.92 17.49
N GLU A 28 11.13 3.92 16.17
CA GLU A 28 10.12 3.38 15.29
C GLU A 28 9.88 1.93 15.70
N THR A 29 8.81 1.70 16.46
CA THR A 29 8.48 0.38 16.98
C THR A 29 7.31 -0.17 16.20
N LEU A 30 7.52 -1.36 15.67
CA LEU A 30 6.40 -2.19 15.22
C LEU A 30 5.71 -2.79 16.43
N GLN A 31 4.40 -3.01 16.31
CA GLN A 31 3.59 -3.67 17.31
C GLN A 31 2.79 -4.80 16.67
N ASN A 32 2.95 -6.02 17.18
CA ASN A 32 2.12 -7.14 16.70
C ASN A 32 0.63 -6.96 17.09
N VAL A 33 -0.24 -6.90 16.08
CA VAL A 33 -1.70 -6.75 16.22
C VAL A 33 -2.49 -7.93 15.64
N THR A 34 -1.80 -9.03 15.30
CA THR A 34 -2.35 -10.21 14.63
C THR A 34 -3.63 -10.74 15.30
N ALA A 35 -3.60 -10.93 16.62
CA ALA A 35 -4.72 -11.48 17.37
C ALA A 35 -5.95 -10.56 17.36
N GLN A 36 -5.73 -9.24 17.31
CA GLN A 36 -6.78 -8.23 17.27
C GLN A 36 -7.48 -8.22 15.90
N LEU A 37 -6.72 -8.46 14.83
CA LEU A 37 -7.23 -8.45 13.47
C LEU A 37 -7.95 -9.74 13.09
N PHE A 38 -7.34 -10.90 13.38
CA PHE A 38 -7.84 -12.20 12.90
C PHE A 38 -8.40 -13.10 14.01
N GLY A 39 -8.18 -12.78 15.28
CA GLY A 39 -8.43 -13.72 16.37
C GLY A 39 -7.65 -15.03 16.17
N PRO A 40 -8.30 -16.20 16.20
CA PRO A 40 -7.64 -17.49 15.97
C PRO A 40 -7.44 -17.83 14.48
N GLU A 41 -7.93 -17.01 13.54
CA GLU A 41 -8.00 -17.31 12.10
C GLU A 41 -6.78 -16.81 11.30
N ALA A 42 -5.66 -16.48 11.97
CA ALA A 42 -4.46 -15.90 11.38
C ALA A 42 -3.57 -16.93 10.63
N TYR A 43 -4.14 -17.67 9.68
CA TYR A 43 -3.43 -18.69 8.91
C TYR A 43 -3.95 -18.84 7.47
N GLY A 44 -3.06 -19.26 6.58
CA GLY A 44 -3.28 -19.40 5.14
C GLY A 44 -2.28 -18.59 4.31
N THR A 45 -2.33 -18.73 3.00
CA THR A 45 -1.51 -17.95 2.06
C THR A 45 -2.24 -16.66 1.70
N LEU A 46 -1.71 -15.50 2.09
CA LEU A 46 -2.22 -14.22 1.61
C LEU A 46 -1.94 -14.07 0.12
N ALA A 47 -2.99 -13.87 -0.68
CA ALA A 47 -2.90 -13.93 -2.14
C ALA A 47 -3.20 -12.61 -2.85
N ALA A 48 -4.09 -11.77 -2.30
CA ALA A 48 -4.44 -10.49 -2.90
C ALA A 48 -5.07 -9.51 -1.91
N PHE A 49 -5.15 -8.25 -2.34
CA PHE A 49 -5.87 -7.16 -1.68
C PHE A 49 -6.95 -6.56 -2.60
N GLY A 50 -8.04 -6.05 -2.02
CA GLY A 50 -9.07 -5.30 -2.77
C GLY A 50 -10.27 -4.97 -1.89
N ASP A 51 -11.12 -4.03 -2.29
CA ASP A 51 -12.36 -3.68 -1.59
C ASP A 51 -13.54 -4.47 -2.19
N PHE A 52 -13.76 -5.69 -1.71
CA PHE A 52 -14.69 -6.64 -2.33
C PHE A 52 -16.16 -6.24 -2.15
N ASN A 53 -16.49 -5.60 -1.01
CA ASN A 53 -17.85 -5.19 -0.69
C ASN A 53 -18.12 -3.69 -0.96
N SER A 54 -17.18 -2.99 -1.60
CA SER A 54 -17.30 -1.57 -1.96
C SER A 54 -17.55 -0.64 -0.76
N ASP A 55 -17.02 -0.98 0.42
CA ASP A 55 -17.17 -0.20 1.65
C ASP A 55 -16.02 0.79 1.89
N LYS A 56 -15.05 0.84 0.97
CA LYS A 56 -13.83 1.67 0.95
C LYS A 56 -12.72 1.21 1.87
N GLN A 57 -12.87 0.06 2.52
CA GLN A 57 -11.79 -0.56 3.29
C GLN A 57 -11.18 -1.70 2.48
N THR A 58 -9.88 -1.92 2.67
CA THR A 58 -9.16 -2.97 1.95
C THR A 58 -9.40 -4.33 2.60
N ASP A 59 -9.97 -5.27 1.84
CA ASP A 59 -10.16 -6.66 2.24
C ASP A 59 -8.97 -7.54 1.85
N LEU A 60 -8.86 -8.71 2.51
CA LEU A 60 -7.79 -9.68 2.28
C LEU A 60 -8.32 -10.96 1.63
N PHE A 61 -7.63 -11.45 0.61
CA PHE A 61 -7.91 -12.73 -0.02
C PHE A 61 -6.88 -13.76 0.45
N VAL A 62 -7.32 -14.78 1.18
CA VAL A 62 -6.46 -15.80 1.79
C VAL A 62 -6.81 -17.19 1.28
N LEU A 63 -5.80 -17.95 0.86
CA LEU A 63 -5.94 -19.33 0.39
C LEU A 63 -5.64 -20.32 1.52
N ARG A 64 -6.53 -21.31 1.68
CA ARG A 64 -6.37 -22.42 2.64
C ARG A 64 -6.60 -23.74 1.90
N GLY A 65 -5.57 -24.21 1.22
CA GLY A 65 -5.63 -25.41 0.38
C GLY A 65 -6.54 -25.23 -0.84
N ASN A 66 -7.79 -25.69 -0.73
CA ASN A 66 -8.82 -25.57 -1.76
C ASN A 66 -9.89 -24.52 -1.42
N GLU A 67 -9.72 -23.78 -0.34
CA GLU A 67 -10.64 -22.74 0.09
C GLU A 67 -10.09 -21.35 -0.19
N LEU A 68 -10.94 -20.48 -0.72
CA LEU A 68 -10.74 -19.04 -0.75
C LEU A 68 -11.49 -18.44 0.45
N VAL A 69 -10.77 -17.77 1.33
CA VAL A 69 -11.34 -17.01 2.45
C VAL A 69 -11.15 -15.53 2.17
N ILE A 70 -12.24 -14.80 2.01
CA ILE A 70 -12.25 -13.34 1.88
C ILE A 70 -12.47 -12.76 3.27
N PHE A 71 -11.46 -12.12 3.82
CA PHE A 71 -11.54 -11.42 5.09
C PHE A 71 -11.99 -9.99 4.84
N LEU A 72 -13.25 -9.72 5.17
CA LEU A 72 -13.81 -8.38 5.05
C LEU A 72 -13.36 -7.50 6.20
N ALA A 73 -12.88 -6.30 5.91
CA ALA A 73 -12.58 -5.29 6.90
C ALA A 73 -13.86 -4.86 7.64
N ASP A 74 -13.74 -4.63 8.95
CA ASP A 74 -14.84 -4.22 9.82
C ASP A 74 -14.31 -3.21 10.87
N GLN A 75 -15.22 -2.47 11.50
CA GLN A 75 -14.88 -1.46 12.52
C GLN A 75 -14.78 -2.06 13.93
N LYS A 76 -15.03 -3.36 14.09
CA LYS A 76 -15.06 -4.05 15.39
C LYS A 76 -14.19 -5.30 15.38
N GLU A 77 -13.48 -5.52 16.48
CA GLU A 77 -12.70 -6.74 16.70
C GLU A 77 -13.55 -8.02 16.61
N PRO A 78 -13.05 -9.08 15.92
CA PRO A 78 -11.87 -9.07 15.05
C PRO A 78 -12.10 -8.19 13.81
N TYR A 79 -11.15 -7.30 13.51
CA TYR A 79 -11.26 -6.30 12.44
C TYR A 79 -11.34 -6.91 11.03
N PHE A 80 -10.96 -8.17 10.89
CA PHE A 80 -11.16 -8.94 9.66
C PHE A 80 -12.13 -10.10 9.91
N LYS A 81 -13.26 -10.08 9.19
CA LYS A 81 -14.31 -11.10 9.29
C LYS A 81 -14.25 -12.07 8.11
N PRO A 82 -13.97 -13.37 8.34
CA PRO A 82 -13.83 -14.33 7.26
C PRO A 82 -15.17 -14.64 6.59
N ARG A 83 -15.18 -14.65 5.26
CA ARG A 83 -16.20 -15.24 4.40
C ARG A 83 -15.57 -16.34 3.55
N VAL A 84 -15.92 -17.58 3.85
CA VAL A 84 -15.31 -18.77 3.22
C VAL A 84 -16.05 -19.18 1.96
N LYS A 85 -15.29 -19.55 0.93
CA LYS A 85 -15.75 -20.16 -0.32
C LYS A 85 -14.84 -21.34 -0.66
N SER A 86 -15.36 -22.56 -0.53
CA SER A 86 -14.59 -23.77 -0.81
C SER A 86 -14.74 -24.20 -2.27
N LEU A 87 -13.62 -24.51 -2.93
CA LEU A 87 -13.56 -25.07 -4.29
C LEU A 87 -13.10 -26.53 -4.24
N SER A 88 -13.36 -27.29 -5.32
CA SER A 88 -12.93 -28.70 -5.44
C SER A 88 -11.50 -28.85 -5.99
N VAL A 89 -10.75 -27.75 -6.15
CA VAL A 89 -9.43 -27.72 -6.80
C VAL A 89 -8.47 -26.86 -5.97
N VAL A 90 -7.17 -27.19 -6.01
CA VAL A 90 -6.12 -26.39 -5.37
C VAL A 90 -5.95 -25.07 -6.13
N ILE A 91 -6.07 -23.97 -5.39
CA ILE A 91 -5.95 -22.61 -5.91
C ILE A 91 -4.48 -22.20 -5.77
N THR A 92 -3.91 -21.64 -6.83
CA THR A 92 -2.52 -21.18 -6.84
C THR A 92 -2.41 -19.68 -6.62
N SER A 93 -3.33 -18.88 -7.18
CA SER A 93 -3.31 -17.42 -7.08
C SER A 93 -4.70 -16.81 -7.29
N VAL A 94 -4.85 -15.57 -6.83
CA VAL A 94 -6.09 -14.79 -6.82
C VAL A 94 -5.79 -13.40 -7.35
N VAL A 95 -6.60 -12.90 -8.28
CA VAL A 95 -6.52 -11.51 -8.76
C VAL A 95 -7.91 -10.89 -8.80
N PRO A 96 -8.28 -10.06 -7.81
CA PRO A 96 -9.53 -9.30 -7.83
C PRO A 96 -9.50 -8.18 -8.87
N GLY A 97 -10.63 -7.95 -9.55
CA GLY A 97 -10.80 -6.94 -10.62
C GLY A 97 -12.24 -6.90 -11.12
N ASP A 98 -12.58 -6.04 -12.08
CA ASP A 98 -13.93 -5.94 -12.69
C ASP A 98 -13.87 -6.36 -14.16
N TYR A 99 -13.87 -7.67 -14.43
CA TYR A 99 -13.55 -8.23 -15.76
C TYR A 99 -14.71 -8.14 -16.75
N ASP A 100 -15.91 -7.77 -16.32
CA ASP A 100 -17.07 -7.51 -17.20
C ASP A 100 -17.49 -6.03 -17.26
N GLY A 101 -16.89 -5.16 -16.45
CA GLY A 101 -17.13 -3.72 -16.45
C GLY A 101 -18.46 -3.34 -15.78
N ASP A 102 -19.04 -4.20 -14.94
CA ASP A 102 -20.31 -3.96 -14.26
C ASP A 102 -20.17 -3.16 -12.95
N SER A 103 -18.93 -2.75 -12.61
CA SER A 103 -18.53 -1.98 -11.42
C SER A 103 -18.67 -2.75 -10.11
N GLN A 104 -18.59 -4.09 -10.18
CA GLN A 104 -18.44 -4.95 -9.03
C GLN A 104 -17.11 -5.69 -9.06
N MET A 105 -16.64 -6.08 -7.88
CA MET A 105 -15.46 -6.92 -7.77
C MET A 105 -15.78 -8.36 -8.20
N ASP A 106 -15.17 -8.77 -9.31
CA ASP A 106 -14.97 -10.15 -9.72
C ASP A 106 -13.67 -10.71 -9.12
N VAL A 107 -13.48 -12.02 -9.25
CA VAL A 107 -12.27 -12.69 -8.79
C VAL A 107 -11.76 -13.66 -9.84
N LEU A 108 -10.56 -13.41 -10.35
CA LEU A 108 -9.82 -14.36 -11.18
C LEU A 108 -9.05 -15.32 -10.28
N LEU A 109 -9.26 -16.61 -10.47
CA LEU A 109 -8.54 -17.68 -9.79
C LEU A 109 -7.71 -18.49 -10.77
N THR A 110 -6.44 -18.71 -10.43
CA THR A 110 -5.62 -19.72 -11.08
C THR A 110 -5.62 -21.00 -10.23
N THR A 111 -5.65 -22.15 -10.91
CA THR A 111 -5.70 -23.46 -10.27
C THR A 111 -4.76 -24.41 -11.00
N GLN A 112 -4.24 -25.41 -10.29
CA GLN A 112 -3.46 -26.46 -10.94
C GLN A 112 -4.37 -27.30 -11.85
N ALA A 113 -3.99 -27.45 -13.13
CA ALA A 113 -4.77 -28.25 -14.07
C ALA A 113 -4.83 -29.72 -13.64
N GLN A 114 -6.04 -30.31 -13.62
CA GLN A 114 -6.23 -31.71 -13.22
C GLN A 114 -5.93 -32.73 -14.33
N ASN A 115 -6.08 -32.33 -15.60
CA ASN A 115 -6.01 -33.23 -16.78
C ASN A 115 -4.83 -32.96 -17.72
N HIS A 116 -4.18 -31.81 -17.58
CA HIS A 116 -2.94 -31.45 -18.24
C HIS A 116 -1.85 -31.52 -17.16
N GLY A 117 -0.61 -31.90 -17.49
CA GLY A 117 0.43 -32.17 -16.48
C GLY A 117 0.54 -31.06 -15.42
N ARG A 118 1.13 -31.36 -14.25
CA ARG A 118 1.26 -30.46 -13.07
C ARG A 118 1.83 -29.05 -13.35
N ASP A 119 2.30 -28.79 -14.55
CA ASP A 119 2.99 -27.59 -15.02
C ASP A 119 2.06 -26.58 -15.72
N GLU A 120 0.76 -26.86 -15.86
CA GLU A 120 -0.22 -25.94 -16.48
C GLU A 120 -1.24 -25.41 -15.46
N LEU A 121 -1.61 -24.14 -15.63
CA LEU A 121 -2.59 -23.44 -14.81
C LEU A 121 -3.91 -23.28 -15.58
N SER A 122 -5.00 -23.70 -14.95
CA SER A 122 -6.36 -23.39 -15.41
C SER A 122 -6.86 -22.11 -14.75
N VAL A 123 -7.49 -21.24 -15.53
CA VAL A 123 -7.97 -19.92 -15.06
C VAL A 123 -9.48 -19.88 -15.07
N PHE A 124 -10.06 -19.39 -13.97
CA PHE A 124 -11.48 -19.20 -13.78
C PHE A 124 -11.75 -17.74 -13.39
N ILE A 125 -12.76 -17.12 -13.99
CA ILE A 125 -13.29 -15.84 -13.54
C ILE A 125 -14.59 -16.11 -12.79
N PHE A 126 -14.66 -15.71 -11.53
CA PHE A 126 -15.86 -15.74 -10.72
C PHE A 126 -16.48 -14.36 -10.72
N TRP A 127 -17.70 -14.27 -11.24
CA TRP A 127 -18.38 -13.00 -11.44
C TRP A 127 -19.03 -12.51 -10.14
N GLY A 128 -18.82 -11.25 -9.82
CA GLY A 128 -19.36 -10.57 -8.66
C GLY A 128 -20.86 -10.31 -8.81
N HIS A 129 -21.62 -10.64 -7.77
CA HIS A 129 -23.05 -10.35 -7.74
C HIS A 129 -23.51 -9.86 -6.37
N ASN A 130 -23.98 -8.61 -6.30
CA ASN A 130 -24.39 -7.93 -5.08
C ASN A 130 -23.35 -8.06 -3.96
N GLN A 131 -22.07 -7.80 -4.27
CA GLN A 131 -20.96 -7.90 -3.30
C GLN A 131 -20.81 -9.31 -2.72
N THR A 132 -21.15 -10.33 -3.51
CA THR A 132 -20.96 -11.74 -3.17
C THR A 132 -20.36 -12.50 -4.35
N LEU A 133 -19.66 -13.59 -4.03
CA LEU A 133 -19.09 -14.50 -5.02
C LEU A 133 -19.93 -15.78 -5.07
N ASP A 134 -20.63 -16.03 -6.18
CA ASP A 134 -21.32 -17.30 -6.42
C ASP A 134 -20.39 -18.26 -7.17
N LEU A 135 -20.14 -19.43 -6.57
CA LEU A 135 -19.27 -20.45 -7.16
C LEU A 135 -19.86 -21.10 -8.42
N ASN A 136 -21.17 -20.98 -8.63
CA ASN A 136 -21.84 -21.46 -9.83
C ASN A 136 -21.80 -20.44 -10.97
N HIS A 137 -21.60 -19.16 -10.65
CA HIS A 137 -21.53 -18.09 -11.63
C HIS A 137 -20.07 -17.78 -11.99
N LYS A 138 -19.49 -18.67 -12.80
CA LYS A 138 -18.08 -18.58 -13.21
C LYS A 138 -17.89 -18.92 -14.68
N THR A 139 -16.82 -18.37 -15.25
CA THR A 139 -16.35 -18.71 -16.59
C THR A 139 -14.97 -19.35 -16.49
N MET A 140 -14.83 -20.56 -17.05
CA MET A 140 -13.52 -21.19 -17.24
C MET A 140 -12.93 -20.72 -18.56
N LEU A 141 -11.68 -20.26 -18.56
CA LEU A 141 -11.00 -19.91 -19.80
C LEU A 141 -10.73 -21.17 -20.64
N ASN A 142 -10.86 -21.04 -21.95
CA ASN A 142 -10.68 -22.14 -22.90
C ASN A 142 -9.20 -22.49 -23.18
N LYS A 143 -8.25 -21.80 -22.53
CA LYS A 143 -6.81 -22.06 -22.62
C LYS A 143 -6.21 -22.17 -21.22
N THR A 144 -5.18 -22.99 -21.10
CA THR A 144 -4.34 -23.08 -19.90
C THR A 144 -3.09 -22.21 -20.07
N PHE A 145 -2.49 -21.81 -18.95
CA PHE A 145 -1.30 -20.97 -18.91
C PHE A 145 -0.09 -21.74 -18.41
N HIS A 146 1.11 -21.37 -18.86
CA HIS A 146 2.38 -21.92 -18.38
C HIS A 146 2.87 -21.27 -17.09
N ASP A 147 2.36 -20.08 -16.76
CA ASP A 147 2.70 -19.32 -15.55
C ASP A 147 1.50 -18.44 -15.16
N GLU A 148 1.51 -17.85 -13.96
CA GLU A 148 0.43 -16.98 -13.49
C GLU A 148 0.22 -15.77 -14.43
N PRO A 149 -1.01 -15.38 -14.76
CA PRO A 149 -1.25 -14.28 -15.68
C PRO A 149 -1.04 -12.90 -15.03
N LEU A 150 -0.66 -11.91 -15.85
CA LEU A 150 -0.67 -10.50 -15.48
C LEU A 150 -2.01 -9.87 -15.91
N VAL A 151 -2.63 -9.12 -15.01
CA VAL A 151 -3.85 -8.37 -15.25
C VAL A 151 -3.50 -6.91 -15.54
N MET A 152 -4.07 -6.35 -16.60
CA MET A 152 -3.75 -5.01 -17.11
C MET A 152 -4.91 -4.45 -17.93
N ASP A 153 -4.96 -3.15 -18.20
CA ASP A 153 -5.88 -2.56 -19.18
C ASP A 153 -5.12 -2.29 -20.49
N PHE A 154 -4.98 -3.31 -21.33
CA PHE A 154 -4.08 -3.26 -22.50
C PHE A 154 -4.66 -2.43 -23.64
N ASN A 155 -5.98 -2.44 -23.80
CA ASN A 155 -6.67 -1.73 -24.86
C ASN A 155 -7.18 -0.34 -24.44
N GLY A 156 -7.00 0.08 -23.18
CA GLY A 156 -7.38 1.38 -22.64
C GLY A 156 -8.89 1.59 -22.50
N ASP A 157 -9.67 0.52 -22.35
CA ASP A 157 -11.11 0.55 -22.17
C ASP A 157 -11.56 0.53 -20.70
N LEU A 158 -10.61 0.43 -19.77
CA LEU A 158 -10.78 0.42 -18.31
C LEU A 158 -11.44 -0.87 -17.78
N ILE A 159 -11.51 -1.91 -18.60
CA ILE A 159 -11.85 -3.26 -18.21
C ILE A 159 -10.53 -4.06 -18.14
N PRO A 160 -10.26 -4.81 -17.06
CA PRO A 160 -9.04 -5.60 -16.96
C PRO A 160 -8.98 -6.74 -17.99
N ASP A 161 -7.87 -6.79 -18.71
CA ASP A 161 -7.43 -7.82 -19.64
C ASP A 161 -6.45 -8.80 -18.97
N ILE A 162 -6.35 -10.01 -19.50
CA ILE A 162 -5.52 -11.09 -18.94
C ILE A 162 -4.40 -11.45 -19.90
N PHE A 163 -3.16 -11.19 -19.50
CA PHE A 163 -1.95 -11.44 -20.29
C PHE A 163 -1.17 -12.65 -19.78
N GLY A 164 -0.65 -13.48 -20.69
CA GLY A 164 0.28 -14.55 -20.33
C GLY A 164 0.68 -15.45 -21.51
N VAL A 165 1.48 -16.48 -21.24
CA VAL A 165 1.75 -17.54 -22.23
C VAL A 165 0.82 -18.71 -22.02
N THR A 166 0.09 -19.05 -23.08
CA THR A 166 -0.88 -20.13 -23.11
C THR A 166 -0.27 -21.43 -23.64
N SER A 167 -0.89 -22.57 -23.33
CA SER A 167 -0.41 -23.89 -23.79
C SER A 167 -0.45 -24.09 -25.31
N ASP A 168 -1.28 -23.32 -26.02
CA ASP A 168 -1.43 -23.39 -27.48
C ASP A 168 -0.42 -22.52 -28.25
N SER A 169 0.34 -21.67 -27.57
CA SER A 169 1.22 -20.68 -28.19
C SER A 169 2.48 -20.45 -27.38
N SER A 170 3.65 -20.55 -28.01
CA SER A 170 4.91 -20.13 -27.40
C SER A 170 5.06 -18.60 -27.26
N LYS A 171 4.17 -17.84 -27.91
CA LYS A 171 4.13 -16.38 -27.86
C LYS A 171 3.13 -15.89 -26.82
N PRO A 172 3.38 -14.75 -26.16
CA PRO A 172 2.42 -14.16 -25.22
C PRO A 172 1.11 -13.78 -25.91
N GLN A 173 0.00 -14.11 -25.26
CA GLN A 173 -1.34 -13.78 -25.68
C GLN A 173 -2.02 -12.87 -24.65
N ILE A 174 -3.08 -12.21 -25.09
CA ILE A 174 -3.94 -11.43 -24.22
C ILE A 174 -5.40 -11.80 -24.46
N LEU A 175 -6.15 -11.98 -23.38
CA LEU A 175 -7.60 -12.08 -23.38
C LEU A 175 -8.17 -10.71 -23.05
N ILE A 176 -8.95 -10.15 -23.98
CA ILE A 176 -9.62 -8.87 -23.77
C ILE A 176 -10.82 -9.05 -22.86
N GLY A 177 -10.90 -8.23 -21.82
CA GLY A 177 -11.98 -8.17 -20.84
C GLY A 177 -13.34 -7.84 -21.48
N GLY A 178 -14.42 -8.14 -20.76
CA GLY A 178 -15.80 -7.99 -21.22
C GLY A 178 -16.20 -9.02 -22.29
N ASN A 179 -15.59 -8.99 -23.48
CA ASN A 179 -15.94 -9.88 -24.59
C ASN A 179 -15.23 -11.25 -24.57
N LEU A 180 -14.19 -11.40 -23.75
CA LEU A 180 -13.38 -12.62 -23.60
C LEU A 180 -12.81 -13.13 -24.94
N SER A 181 -12.20 -12.22 -25.70
CA SER A 181 -11.57 -12.53 -27.00
C SER A 181 -10.05 -12.61 -26.91
N TRP A 182 -9.45 -13.64 -27.53
CA TRP A 182 -8.00 -13.84 -27.53
C TRP A 182 -7.32 -13.13 -28.69
N HIS A 183 -6.22 -12.44 -28.39
CA HIS A 183 -5.37 -11.76 -29.37
C HIS A 183 -3.90 -12.09 -29.11
N ALA A 184 -3.09 -12.00 -30.16
CA ALA A 184 -1.64 -12.01 -29.99
C ALA A 184 -1.23 -10.70 -29.35
N ALA A 185 -0.58 -10.74 -28.18
CA ALA A 185 -0.12 -9.54 -27.52
C ALA A 185 1.16 -9.03 -28.21
N LEU A 186 2.15 -9.92 -28.35
CA LEU A 186 3.45 -9.57 -28.90
C LEU A 186 4.02 -10.60 -29.87
N GLU A 187 4.70 -10.08 -30.91
CA GLU A 187 5.50 -10.87 -31.83
C GLU A 187 6.95 -11.00 -31.32
N THR A 188 7.18 -11.92 -30.38
CA THR A 188 8.54 -12.30 -29.94
C THR A 188 8.91 -13.70 -30.42
N GLN A 189 10.20 -13.93 -30.66
CA GLN A 189 10.76 -15.25 -31.00
C GLN A 189 11.26 -16.02 -29.76
N SER A 190 11.35 -15.35 -28.62
CA SER A 190 11.98 -15.87 -27.40
C SER A 190 10.91 -16.27 -26.36
N LYS A 191 11.17 -17.35 -25.60
CA LYS A 191 10.24 -17.97 -24.64
C LYS A 191 10.20 -17.29 -23.28
N MET A 192 9.01 -17.01 -22.74
CA MET A 192 8.77 -16.37 -21.41
C MET A 192 9.61 -16.96 -20.27
N TYR A 193 10.20 -16.10 -19.43
CA TYR A 193 10.92 -16.48 -18.23
C TYR A 193 9.88 -16.84 -17.19
N ILE A 194 10.10 -17.94 -16.46
CA ILE A 194 9.16 -18.45 -15.47
C ILE A 194 9.94 -18.64 -14.16
N PRO A 195 9.50 -18.03 -13.05
CA PRO A 195 8.36 -17.13 -12.91
C PRO A 195 8.58 -15.78 -13.62
N HIS A 196 7.59 -15.27 -14.35
CA HIS A 196 7.74 -14.00 -15.07
C HIS A 196 7.67 -12.78 -14.14
N SER A 197 8.09 -11.63 -14.65
CA SER A 197 8.30 -10.40 -13.86
C SER A 197 7.73 -9.16 -14.55
N HIS A 198 6.61 -9.33 -15.25
CA HIS A 198 6.07 -8.29 -16.09
C HIS A 198 5.36 -7.22 -15.26
N ALA A 199 5.27 -6.00 -15.79
CA ALA A 199 4.54 -4.92 -15.18
C ALA A 199 3.80 -4.07 -16.22
N PHE A 200 2.67 -3.51 -15.80
CA PHE A 200 1.88 -2.55 -16.55
C PHE A 200 1.98 -1.18 -15.87
N ILE A 201 2.90 -0.34 -16.34
CA ILE A 201 3.25 0.93 -15.71
C ILE A 201 3.76 1.93 -16.76
N ASP A 202 3.59 3.23 -16.50
CA ASP A 202 4.19 4.29 -17.29
C ASP A 202 5.66 4.50 -16.89
N LEU A 203 6.56 4.34 -17.86
CA LEU A 203 8.00 4.62 -17.71
C LEU A 203 8.51 5.73 -18.64
N ASN A 204 7.69 6.17 -19.61
CA ASN A 204 8.08 7.20 -20.57
C ASN A 204 7.50 8.58 -20.20
N HIS A 205 6.77 8.65 -19.09
CA HIS A 205 6.19 9.86 -18.53
C HIS A 205 5.13 10.49 -19.47
N ASP A 206 4.40 9.68 -20.22
CA ASP A 206 3.28 10.12 -21.06
C ASP A 206 1.91 10.00 -20.37
N PHE A 207 1.90 9.64 -19.09
CA PHE A 207 0.73 9.40 -18.23
C PHE A 207 -0.16 8.25 -18.72
N THR A 208 0.37 7.39 -19.58
CA THR A 208 -0.29 6.19 -20.09
C THR A 208 0.56 4.98 -19.74
N SER A 209 0.05 4.12 -18.86
CA SER A 209 0.71 2.85 -18.62
C SER A 209 0.77 2.01 -19.89
N ALA A 210 1.94 1.46 -20.15
CA ALA A 210 2.18 0.57 -21.27
C ALA A 210 2.73 -0.75 -20.73
N LEU A 211 2.48 -1.83 -21.47
CA LEU A 211 3.07 -3.12 -21.12
C LEU A 211 4.57 -3.05 -21.37
N GLN A 212 5.35 -3.12 -20.30
CA GLN A 212 6.79 -3.17 -20.40
C GLN A 212 7.29 -4.59 -20.12
N PHE A 213 8.11 -5.09 -21.05
CA PHE A 213 8.75 -6.39 -20.94
C PHE A 213 10.08 -6.23 -20.23
N PHE A 214 10.24 -6.88 -19.09
CA PHE A 214 11.57 -7.08 -18.52
C PHE A 214 11.84 -8.58 -18.46
N PHE A 215 12.91 -8.96 -19.16
CA PHE A 215 13.35 -10.32 -19.49
C PHE A 215 12.67 -10.98 -20.70
N TYR A 216 12.77 -10.27 -21.83
CA TYR A 216 13.16 -10.87 -23.11
C TYR A 216 14.45 -10.30 -23.67
N LEU A 217 15.37 -11.19 -24.04
CA LEU A 217 16.43 -10.97 -25.04
C LEU A 217 15.78 -10.53 -26.38
N SER A 218 15.37 -9.27 -26.46
CA SER A 218 15.26 -8.56 -27.72
C SER A 218 16.30 -7.46 -27.69
N GLU A 219 16.98 -7.23 -28.81
CA GLU A 219 18.10 -6.29 -28.93
C GLU A 219 17.78 -4.82 -28.55
N LYS A 220 16.52 -4.52 -28.15
CA LYS A 220 16.03 -3.20 -27.81
C LYS A 220 15.59 -3.02 -26.35
N ILE A 221 15.48 -4.08 -25.55
CA ILE A 221 15.02 -3.96 -24.16
C ILE A 221 16.05 -4.57 -23.22
N GLN A 222 16.34 -3.83 -22.15
CA GLN A 222 17.52 -3.89 -21.29
C GLN A 222 17.96 -5.32 -20.89
N LYS A 223 19.22 -5.65 -21.18
CA LYS A 223 19.83 -6.95 -20.80
C LYS A 223 20.01 -7.02 -19.28
N THR A 224 19.91 -8.21 -18.69
CA THR A 224 20.30 -8.46 -17.28
C THR A 224 21.71 -7.93 -16.98
N PRO A 225 22.01 -7.52 -15.73
CA PRO A 225 23.38 -7.26 -15.32
C PRO A 225 24.30 -8.46 -15.63
N SER A 226 25.54 -8.21 -16.03
CA SER A 226 26.50 -9.27 -16.35
C SER A 226 26.89 -10.05 -15.10
N GLY A 227 27.02 -11.38 -15.22
CA GLY A 227 27.44 -12.24 -14.11
C GLY A 227 26.32 -12.74 -13.20
N VAL A 228 25.08 -12.27 -13.38
CA VAL A 228 23.91 -12.74 -12.62
C VAL A 228 23.55 -14.20 -12.95
N LYS A 229 23.18 -14.97 -11.93
CA LYS A 229 22.79 -16.40 -12.04
C LYS A 229 21.33 -16.66 -11.71
N VAL A 230 20.78 -15.92 -10.74
CA VAL A 230 19.37 -15.99 -10.36
C VAL A 230 18.79 -14.59 -10.44
N VAL A 231 17.64 -14.46 -11.06
CA VAL A 231 16.93 -13.19 -11.25
C VAL A 231 15.63 -13.27 -10.46
N GLY A 232 15.38 -12.27 -9.62
CA GLY A 232 14.09 -12.10 -8.96
C GLY A 232 13.11 -11.30 -9.80
N GLN A 233 11.98 -10.94 -9.22
CA GLN A 233 10.98 -10.13 -9.87
C GLN A 233 11.44 -8.68 -10.01
N SER A 234 11.24 -8.14 -11.21
CA SER A 234 11.31 -6.71 -11.51
C SER A 234 10.32 -5.94 -10.66
N VAL A 235 10.75 -4.78 -10.17
CA VAL A 235 9.98 -3.89 -9.32
C VAL A 235 10.14 -2.46 -9.82
N PHE A 236 9.09 -1.66 -9.78
CA PHE A 236 9.08 -0.30 -10.30
C PHE A 236 8.68 0.70 -9.22
N ALA A 237 9.51 1.71 -9.01
CA ALA A 237 9.30 2.73 -8.00
C ALA A 237 10.11 3.98 -8.36
N ASP A 238 9.60 5.15 -7.99
CA ASP A 238 10.32 6.42 -8.05
C ASP A 238 11.36 6.48 -6.93
N PHE A 239 12.49 5.82 -7.16
CA PHE A 239 13.45 5.47 -6.10
C PHE A 239 14.25 6.68 -5.63
N ASP A 240 14.48 7.64 -6.53
CA ASP A 240 15.20 8.88 -6.24
C ASP A 240 14.32 10.12 -6.05
N GLY A 241 12.99 9.96 -6.14
CA GLY A 241 12.02 11.01 -5.87
C GLY A 241 12.02 12.12 -6.93
N ASP A 242 12.36 11.79 -8.17
CA ASP A 242 12.44 12.75 -9.28
C ASP A 242 11.13 12.86 -10.10
N GLY A 243 10.14 12.01 -9.82
CA GLY A 243 8.87 11.95 -10.53
C GLY A 243 8.83 10.92 -11.66
N GLN A 244 9.87 10.10 -11.82
CA GLN A 244 9.94 9.01 -12.79
C GLN A 244 10.18 7.70 -12.05
N SER A 245 9.52 6.63 -12.50
CA SER A 245 9.75 5.30 -11.93
C SER A 245 11.02 4.65 -12.50
N GLU A 246 11.90 4.18 -11.62
CA GLU A 246 13.05 3.34 -11.94
C GLU A 246 12.69 1.85 -11.88
N HIS A 247 13.52 1.03 -12.53
CA HIS A 247 13.46 -0.41 -12.46
C HIS A 247 14.48 -0.93 -11.44
N LEU A 248 13.98 -1.53 -10.36
CA LEU A 248 14.73 -2.26 -9.35
C LEU A 248 14.71 -3.76 -9.66
N LEU A 249 15.88 -4.39 -9.57
CA LEU A 249 16.05 -5.81 -9.85
C LEU A 249 16.83 -6.51 -8.74
N PRO A 250 16.16 -7.30 -7.88
CA PRO A 250 16.82 -8.18 -6.93
C PRO A 250 17.40 -9.40 -7.66
N VAL A 251 18.67 -9.70 -7.42
CA VAL A 251 19.40 -10.78 -8.10
C VAL A 251 20.35 -11.52 -7.17
N CYS A 252 20.79 -12.69 -7.63
CA CYS A 252 21.94 -13.40 -7.08
C CYS A 252 23.03 -13.56 -8.14
N GLU A 253 24.25 -13.15 -7.80
CA GLU A 253 25.45 -13.32 -8.64
C GLU A 253 25.97 -14.78 -8.63
N ASP A 254 25.45 -15.60 -7.73
CA ASP A 254 25.71 -17.05 -7.63
C ASP A 254 24.40 -17.84 -7.51
N THR A 255 24.45 -19.15 -7.77
CA THR A 255 23.27 -20.02 -7.76
C THR A 255 22.71 -20.30 -6.36
N THR A 256 23.49 -20.03 -5.30
CA THR A 256 23.09 -20.28 -3.91
C THR A 256 22.63 -19.01 -3.19
N CYS A 257 22.70 -17.85 -3.85
CA CYS A 257 22.42 -16.52 -3.31
C CYS A 257 23.29 -16.14 -2.11
N GLN A 258 24.55 -16.57 -2.09
CA GLN A 258 25.55 -16.07 -1.14
C GLN A 258 26.02 -14.64 -1.47
N LYS A 259 25.92 -14.25 -2.74
CA LYS A 259 26.17 -12.91 -3.27
C LYS A 259 24.87 -12.38 -3.85
N SER A 260 24.10 -11.75 -2.99
CA SER A 260 22.86 -11.09 -3.36
C SER A 260 23.11 -9.62 -3.67
N ALA A 261 22.35 -9.07 -4.62
CA ALA A 261 22.44 -7.66 -4.98
C ALA A 261 21.07 -7.13 -5.42
N ILE A 262 20.86 -5.83 -5.26
CA ILE A 262 19.75 -5.11 -5.89
C ILE A 262 20.38 -4.10 -6.84
N TYR A 263 20.00 -4.19 -8.12
CA TYR A 263 20.40 -3.24 -9.15
C TYR A 263 19.25 -2.32 -9.50
N LEU A 264 19.59 -1.10 -9.87
CA LEU A 264 18.70 -0.09 -10.38
C LEU A 264 19.08 0.26 -11.82
N THR A 265 18.07 0.55 -12.63
CA THR A 265 18.25 1.19 -13.92
C THR A 265 17.05 2.06 -14.27
N LYS A 266 17.25 3.01 -15.19
CA LYS A 266 16.23 3.95 -15.66
C LYS A 266 16.10 3.86 -17.18
N LEU A 267 14.93 4.24 -17.71
CA LEU A 267 14.75 4.37 -19.15
C LEU A 267 15.78 5.37 -19.71
N GLY A 268 16.55 4.95 -20.71
CA GLY A 268 17.64 5.74 -21.29
C GLY A 268 19.01 5.56 -20.65
N MET A 269 19.13 4.78 -19.57
CA MET A 269 20.43 4.31 -19.06
C MET A 269 20.79 2.94 -19.67
N ASP A 270 22.03 2.78 -20.12
CA ASP A 270 22.54 1.49 -20.66
C ASP A 270 23.19 0.60 -19.59
N GLN A 271 23.26 1.05 -18.33
CA GLN A 271 24.01 0.40 -17.26
C GLN A 271 23.15 0.15 -16.03
N TRP A 272 23.41 -0.98 -15.38
CA TRP A 272 22.82 -1.33 -14.09
C TRP A 272 23.70 -0.81 -12.96
N ILE A 273 23.08 -0.13 -12.01
CA ILE A 273 23.74 0.52 -10.89
C ILE A 273 23.40 -0.25 -9.61
N PRO A 274 24.38 -0.78 -8.87
CA PRO A 274 24.08 -1.49 -7.63
C PRO A 274 23.65 -0.50 -6.54
N VAL A 275 22.44 -0.70 -6.02
CA VAL A 275 21.87 0.08 -4.91
C VAL A 275 21.90 -0.68 -3.58
N LEU A 276 22.19 -1.98 -3.59
CA LEU A 276 22.54 -2.77 -2.41
C LEU A 276 23.35 -4.02 -2.82
N GLN A 277 24.48 -4.26 -2.15
CA GLN A 277 25.31 -5.45 -2.36
C GLN A 277 25.84 -6.06 -1.06
N ASP A 278 25.91 -5.28 0.02
CA ASP A 278 26.40 -5.75 1.30
C ASP A 278 25.24 -6.16 2.21
N PHE A 279 25.02 -7.47 2.31
CA PHE A 279 24.03 -8.10 3.18
C PHE A 279 24.68 -8.68 4.45
N ARG A 280 25.82 -8.13 4.89
CA ARG A 280 26.47 -8.55 6.14
C ARG A 280 25.91 -7.81 7.34
N ASN A 281 25.57 -8.58 8.37
CA ASN A 281 25.29 -8.06 9.70
C ASN A 281 26.29 -8.66 10.70
N LYS A 282 27.20 -7.84 11.21
CA LYS A 282 28.31 -8.27 12.07
C LYS A 282 29.11 -9.39 11.38
N GLU A 283 29.12 -10.60 11.92
CA GLU A 283 29.81 -11.77 11.34
C GLU A 283 28.89 -12.66 10.49
N THR A 284 27.58 -12.37 10.46
CA THR A 284 26.60 -13.15 9.70
C THR A 284 26.38 -12.58 8.32
N LEU A 285 26.45 -13.44 7.31
CA LEU A 285 26.12 -13.11 5.93
C LEU A 285 24.68 -13.54 5.65
N TRP A 286 23.90 -12.63 5.08
CA TRP A 286 22.54 -12.86 4.62
C TRP A 286 22.50 -12.80 3.09
N GLY A 287 21.42 -13.34 2.51
CA GLY A 287 21.16 -13.24 1.08
C GLY A 287 19.73 -13.64 0.75
N PHE A 288 19.30 -13.40 -0.48
CA PHE A 288 17.96 -13.77 -0.94
C PHE A 288 17.73 -15.28 -0.87
N VAL A 289 16.48 -15.67 -0.70
CA VAL A 289 16.08 -17.07 -0.77
C VAL A 289 15.92 -17.46 -2.25
N PRO A 290 16.76 -18.34 -2.82
CA PRO A 290 16.66 -18.71 -4.22
C PRO A 290 15.35 -19.46 -4.46
N TYR A 291 14.66 -19.08 -5.55
CA TYR A 291 13.48 -19.80 -6.02
C TYR A 291 13.84 -21.24 -6.40
N ARG A 292 13.19 -22.23 -5.77
CA ARG A 292 13.41 -23.65 -6.05
C ARG A 292 12.21 -24.19 -6.83
N SER A 293 12.39 -24.39 -8.13
CA SER A 293 11.40 -25.04 -9.00
C SER A 293 11.41 -26.58 -8.88
N ASP A 294 11.89 -27.16 -7.77
CA ASP A 294 12.05 -28.61 -7.68
C ASP A 294 10.69 -29.31 -7.60
N LYS A 295 10.36 -30.02 -8.68
CA LYS A 295 9.04 -30.62 -8.96
C LYS A 295 8.64 -31.75 -8.00
N SER A 296 9.55 -32.15 -7.11
CA SER A 296 9.36 -33.23 -6.13
C SER A 296 8.95 -32.74 -4.74
N SER A 297 9.13 -31.45 -4.41
CA SER A 297 8.75 -30.93 -3.09
C SER A 297 7.29 -30.50 -3.05
N THR A 298 6.61 -30.87 -1.98
CA THR A 298 5.26 -30.37 -1.65
C THR A 298 5.30 -28.98 -0.99
N GLU A 299 6.47 -28.34 -0.91
CA GLU A 299 6.63 -27.00 -0.32
C GLU A 299 6.38 -25.93 -1.38
N THR A 300 5.49 -24.98 -1.08
CA THR A 300 5.26 -23.78 -1.87
C THR A 300 6.51 -22.89 -1.84
N SER A 301 7.04 -22.55 -3.01
CA SER A 301 8.20 -21.65 -3.18
C SER A 301 7.73 -20.30 -3.69
N PHE A 302 8.31 -19.22 -3.18
CA PHE A 302 8.03 -17.85 -3.61
C PHE A 302 9.21 -17.31 -4.42
N PRO A 303 8.99 -16.56 -5.51
CA PRO A 303 10.06 -15.89 -6.22
C PRO A 303 10.74 -14.84 -5.32
N ILE A 304 11.98 -14.47 -5.66
CA ILE A 304 12.64 -13.35 -5.00
C ILE A 304 11.89 -12.08 -5.41
N THR A 305 11.23 -11.40 -4.47
CA THR A 305 10.46 -10.19 -4.73
C THR A 305 10.77 -9.11 -3.69
N LEU A 306 10.55 -7.85 -4.06
CA LEU A 306 10.60 -6.70 -3.16
C LEU A 306 9.21 -6.07 -3.14
N HIS A 307 8.59 -5.95 -1.97
CA HIS A 307 7.36 -5.18 -1.84
C HIS A 307 7.73 -3.75 -1.46
N ILE A 308 7.31 -2.80 -2.27
CA ILE A 308 7.67 -1.38 -2.13
C ILE A 308 6.59 -0.63 -1.36
N GLY A 309 7.03 0.31 -0.52
CA GLY A 309 6.17 1.21 0.24
C GLY A 309 7.01 2.22 0.99
N ASP A 310 6.49 3.43 1.18
CA ASP A 310 7.14 4.49 1.95
C ASP A 310 6.75 4.35 3.43
N TYR A 311 7.57 3.61 4.19
CA TYR A 311 7.24 3.20 5.56
C TYR A 311 7.35 4.34 6.57
N ASN A 312 8.23 5.32 6.30
CA ASN A 312 8.48 6.47 7.17
C ASN A 312 7.93 7.80 6.57
N MET A 313 7.19 7.72 5.47
CA MET A 313 6.54 8.83 4.77
C MET A 313 7.51 9.95 4.38
N ASP A 314 8.77 9.64 4.10
CA ASP A 314 9.80 10.63 3.75
C ASP A 314 9.75 11.04 2.25
N GLY A 315 8.94 10.35 1.46
CA GLY A 315 8.75 10.52 0.02
C GLY A 315 9.69 9.68 -0.84
N TYR A 316 10.45 8.77 -0.24
CA TYR A 316 11.31 7.84 -0.94
C TYR A 316 10.84 6.41 -0.64
N PRO A 317 10.48 5.61 -1.66
CA PRO A 317 9.97 4.27 -1.43
C PRO A 317 11.01 3.35 -0.78
N ASP A 318 10.65 2.72 0.35
CA ASP A 318 11.38 1.64 1.01
C ASP A 318 10.98 0.28 0.42
N ALA A 319 11.61 -0.81 0.89
CA ALA A 319 11.28 -2.15 0.46
C ALA A 319 11.24 -3.17 1.60
N LEU A 320 10.38 -4.17 1.49
CA LEU A 320 10.42 -5.38 2.29
C LEU A 320 11.02 -6.53 1.50
N ALA A 321 11.94 -7.27 2.12
CA ALA A 321 12.60 -8.42 1.52
C ALA A 321 12.72 -9.60 2.48
N ILE A 322 12.70 -10.81 1.93
CA ILE A 322 12.98 -12.04 2.68
C ILE A 322 14.44 -12.43 2.46
N LEU A 323 15.19 -12.51 3.56
CA LEU A 323 16.60 -12.91 3.55
C LEU A 323 16.80 -14.17 4.37
N LYS A 324 17.72 -15.02 3.94
CA LYS A 324 18.20 -16.18 4.69
C LYS A 324 19.63 -15.95 5.17
N ASN A 325 19.92 -16.46 6.37
CA ASN A 325 21.29 -16.55 6.85
C ASN A 325 22.04 -17.62 6.05
N THR A 326 23.14 -17.25 5.38
CA THR A 326 23.87 -18.17 4.49
C THR A 326 24.58 -19.30 5.23
N SER A 327 24.86 -19.13 6.53
CA SER A 327 25.51 -20.14 7.38
C SER A 327 24.52 -21.07 8.07
N GLY A 328 23.22 -20.75 8.05
CA GLY A 328 22.16 -21.53 8.67
C GLY A 328 20.99 -21.76 7.72
N SER A 329 19.83 -22.08 8.29
CA SER A 329 18.56 -22.22 7.55
C SER A 329 17.52 -21.18 7.93
N ASN A 330 17.85 -20.24 8.82
CA ASN A 330 16.91 -19.23 9.30
C ASN A 330 16.64 -18.19 8.20
N GLN A 331 15.37 -18.03 7.84
CA GLN A 331 14.87 -17.01 6.91
C GLN A 331 13.95 -16.04 7.65
N GLN A 332 14.09 -14.74 7.37
CA GLN A 332 13.39 -13.67 8.09
C GLN A 332 13.09 -12.51 7.13
N ALA A 333 12.09 -11.71 7.50
CA ALA A 333 11.77 -10.47 6.81
C ALA A 333 12.64 -9.32 7.32
N PHE A 334 13.04 -8.44 6.41
CA PHE A 334 13.80 -7.23 6.70
C PHE A 334 13.23 -6.04 5.93
N LEU A 335 13.20 -4.89 6.60
CA LEU A 335 12.99 -3.59 5.97
C LEU A 335 14.30 -3.13 5.34
N LEU A 336 14.22 -2.68 4.11
CA LEU A 336 15.29 -2.05 3.35
C LEU A 336 14.93 -0.57 3.23
N GLU A 337 15.52 0.25 4.09
CA GLU A 337 15.29 1.69 4.11
C GLU A 337 16.01 2.33 2.93
N ASN A 338 15.30 3.17 2.19
CA ASN A 338 15.88 3.98 1.14
C ASN A 338 16.59 5.17 1.77
N VAL A 339 17.90 5.32 1.55
CA VAL A 339 18.72 6.35 2.20
C VAL A 339 19.63 7.05 1.18
N PRO A 340 20.14 8.25 1.49
CA PRO A 340 21.17 8.89 0.68
C PRO A 340 22.37 7.97 0.44
N CYS A 341 22.77 7.88 -0.82
CA CYS A 341 23.90 7.06 -1.26
C CYS A 341 25.20 7.53 -0.58
N ASN A 342 25.88 6.59 0.09
CA ASN A 342 27.18 6.83 0.71
C ASN A 342 28.32 6.08 0.00
N ASN A 343 28.02 5.29 -1.04
CA ASN A 343 28.98 4.50 -1.79
C ASN A 343 29.27 5.14 -3.16
N ILE A 344 30.48 4.99 -3.67
CA ILE A 344 30.87 5.47 -5.00
C ILE A 344 30.02 4.81 -6.09
N SER A 345 29.58 3.56 -5.87
CA SER A 345 28.83 2.78 -6.87
C SER A 345 27.45 3.33 -7.19
N CYS A 346 26.74 3.92 -6.21
CA CYS A 346 25.39 4.47 -6.38
C CYS A 346 25.38 6.00 -6.58
N LYS A 347 26.55 6.64 -6.71
CA LYS A 347 26.66 8.11 -6.74
C LYS A 347 25.85 8.75 -7.87
N SER A 348 25.68 8.05 -9.00
CA SER A 348 24.90 8.53 -10.15
C SER A 348 23.39 8.55 -9.91
N VAL A 349 22.88 7.77 -8.96
CA VAL A 349 21.44 7.70 -8.60
C VAL A 349 21.14 8.31 -7.23
N HIS A 350 22.16 8.83 -6.53
CA HIS A 350 22.06 9.57 -5.26
C HIS A 350 21.45 8.83 -4.06
N ARG A 351 20.83 7.67 -4.24
CA ARG A 351 20.14 6.87 -3.24
C ARG A 351 20.64 5.43 -3.23
N MET A 352 20.42 4.73 -2.12
CA MET A 352 20.73 3.32 -1.96
C MET A 352 19.81 2.69 -0.91
N PHE A 353 19.68 1.37 -0.92
CA PHE A 353 19.03 0.68 0.19
C PHE A 353 20.02 0.40 1.31
N LYS A 354 19.51 0.47 2.54
CA LYS A 354 20.20 0.02 3.75
C LYS A 354 19.32 -0.96 4.49
N VAL A 355 19.85 -2.14 4.80
CA VAL A 355 19.12 -3.14 5.57
C VAL A 355 18.94 -2.67 7.01
N PHE A 356 17.70 -2.61 7.48
CA PHE A 356 17.38 -2.32 8.87
C PHE A 356 17.39 -3.62 9.69
N TRP A 357 18.51 -3.89 10.35
CA TRP A 357 18.80 -5.18 10.98
C TRP A 357 18.13 -5.41 12.33
N GLU A 358 17.72 -4.36 13.03
CA GLU A 358 17.21 -4.41 14.40
C GLU A 358 15.81 -3.77 14.47
N LEU A 359 14.80 -4.48 13.95
CA LEU A 359 13.38 -4.14 14.05
C LEU A 359 12.67 -5.29 14.79
N SER A 360 12.59 -5.19 16.13
CA SER A 360 12.39 -6.33 17.03
C SER A 360 11.21 -7.22 16.65
N ASP A 361 10.03 -6.66 16.39
CA ASP A 361 8.84 -7.46 16.14
C ASP A 361 8.85 -8.12 14.75
N LEU A 362 9.44 -7.46 13.74
CA LEU A 362 9.63 -8.04 12.40
C LEU A 362 10.64 -9.17 12.44
N ASN A 363 11.80 -8.94 13.07
CA ASN A 363 12.87 -9.93 13.12
C ASN A 363 12.63 -11.05 14.15
N GLN A 364 11.55 -11.00 14.96
CA GLN A 364 11.14 -12.12 15.79
C GLN A 364 10.40 -13.21 15.00
N ILE A 365 9.83 -12.85 13.85
CA ILE A 365 9.12 -13.79 12.97
C ILE A 365 10.17 -14.63 12.23
N LYS A 366 10.29 -15.89 12.66
CA LYS A 366 11.17 -16.88 12.02
C LYS A 366 10.46 -17.54 10.86
N ASP A 367 11.26 -18.09 9.95
CA ASP A 367 10.78 -18.82 8.77
C ASP A 367 9.83 -18.01 7.88
N ALA A 368 10.02 -16.69 7.83
CA ALA A 368 9.26 -15.80 6.96
C ALA A 368 9.48 -16.13 5.47
N VAL A 369 8.40 -16.11 4.68
CA VAL A 369 8.41 -16.44 3.25
C VAL A 369 7.90 -15.30 2.37
N VAL A 370 7.06 -14.42 2.91
CA VAL A 370 6.53 -13.22 2.24
C VAL A 370 6.40 -12.12 3.29
N ALA A 371 6.74 -10.89 2.92
CA ALA A 371 6.46 -9.70 3.71
C ALA A 371 6.02 -8.59 2.75
N THR A 372 4.88 -7.96 3.03
CA THR A 372 4.29 -6.91 2.20
C THR A 372 3.73 -5.77 3.07
N PHE A 373 3.63 -4.59 2.49
CA PHE A 373 3.04 -3.43 3.14
C PHE A 373 1.51 -3.47 3.06
N PHE A 374 0.85 -2.96 4.09
CA PHE A 374 -0.61 -2.85 4.17
C PHE A 374 -0.99 -1.68 5.08
N ASP A 375 -2.08 -0.96 4.82
CA ASP A 375 -2.57 0.11 5.69
C ASP A 375 -3.77 -0.43 6.50
N ILE A 376 -3.50 -0.98 7.69
CA ILE A 376 -4.46 -1.79 8.47
C ILE A 376 -5.67 -0.95 8.91
N TYR A 377 -5.42 0.31 9.27
CA TYR A 377 -6.42 1.20 9.85
C TYR A 377 -6.96 2.23 8.87
N GLU A 378 -6.58 2.12 7.59
CA GLU A 378 -6.91 3.08 6.53
C GLU A 378 -6.51 4.52 6.91
N ASP A 379 -5.41 4.66 7.67
CA ASP A 379 -4.91 5.93 8.22
C ASP A 379 -3.76 6.52 7.39
N GLY A 380 -3.34 5.81 6.34
CA GLY A 380 -2.28 6.21 5.42
C GLY A 380 -0.87 5.89 5.90
N ILE A 381 -0.71 5.24 7.05
CA ILE A 381 0.58 4.73 7.53
C ILE A 381 0.71 3.28 7.06
N LEU A 382 1.82 2.96 6.40
CA LEU A 382 2.07 1.59 5.96
C LEU A 382 2.54 0.72 7.14
N ASP A 383 1.72 -0.26 7.47
CA ASP A 383 1.99 -1.40 8.34
C ASP A 383 2.56 -2.58 7.53
N ILE A 384 2.84 -3.70 8.21
CA ILE A 384 3.49 -4.86 7.59
C ILE A 384 2.68 -6.14 7.86
N ILE A 385 2.44 -6.92 6.80
CA ILE A 385 1.94 -8.29 6.90
C ILE A 385 3.06 -9.27 6.50
N VAL A 386 3.31 -10.27 7.32
CA VAL A 386 4.33 -11.31 7.10
C VAL A 386 3.69 -12.69 7.11
N LEU A 387 4.00 -13.49 6.10
CA LEU A 387 3.71 -14.93 6.10
C LEU A 387 4.93 -15.69 6.59
N SER A 388 4.75 -16.60 7.55
CA SER A 388 5.79 -17.53 7.99
C SER A 388 5.34 -18.97 7.82
N LYS A 389 6.29 -19.90 7.71
CA LYS A 389 5.96 -21.33 7.79
C LYS A 389 5.22 -21.63 9.11
N GLY A 390 4.06 -22.28 9.03
CA GLY A 390 3.24 -22.62 10.20
C GLY A 390 3.69 -23.89 10.92
N TYR A 391 2.92 -24.31 11.93
CA TYR A 391 3.20 -25.54 12.70
C TYR A 391 2.94 -26.83 11.89
N SER A 392 2.00 -26.80 10.95
CA SER A 392 1.81 -27.82 9.92
C SER A 392 2.63 -27.43 8.69
N ASN A 393 3.39 -28.37 8.09
CA ASN A 393 4.18 -28.14 6.87
C ASN A 393 3.35 -27.75 5.62
N ARG A 394 2.05 -27.48 5.76
CA ARG A 394 1.12 -27.16 4.67
C ARG A 394 0.48 -25.78 4.76
N ASP A 395 0.47 -25.16 5.95
CA ASP A 395 -0.20 -23.87 6.16
C ASP A 395 0.81 -22.82 6.60
N PHE A 396 0.60 -21.57 6.18
CA PHE A 396 1.36 -20.42 6.63
C PHE A 396 0.66 -19.74 7.80
N ALA A 397 1.44 -19.22 8.75
CA ALA A 397 0.93 -18.31 9.75
C ALA A 397 1.00 -16.88 9.22
N ILE A 398 -0.06 -16.11 9.44
CA ILE A 398 -0.15 -14.70 9.06
C ILE A 398 0.19 -13.87 10.31
N HIS A 399 1.13 -12.96 10.20
CA HIS A 399 1.50 -12.02 11.25
C HIS A 399 1.27 -10.60 10.73
N THR A 400 0.65 -9.75 11.55
CA THR A 400 0.47 -8.33 11.22
C THR A 400 1.11 -7.45 12.27
N LEU A 401 1.90 -6.51 11.79
CA LEU A 401 2.71 -5.61 12.58
C LEU A 401 2.29 -4.20 12.25
N LYS A 402 1.62 -3.57 13.21
CA LYS A 402 1.28 -2.15 13.14
C LYS A 402 2.55 -1.31 13.25
N ASN A 403 2.69 -0.33 12.39
CA ASN A 403 3.71 0.69 12.46
C ASN A 403 3.28 1.81 13.42
N ASN A 404 3.93 1.91 14.59
CA ASN A 404 3.69 3.02 15.53
C ASN A 404 4.52 4.26 15.16
N PHE A 405 4.60 4.58 13.88
CA PHE A 405 5.29 5.77 13.40
C PHE A 405 4.53 7.03 13.80
N GLU A 406 4.95 7.64 14.91
CA GLU A 406 4.41 8.91 15.43
C GLU A 406 5.24 10.12 14.92
N ALA A 407 5.47 10.24 13.62
CA ALA A 407 6.12 11.45 13.09
C ALA A 407 5.11 12.42 12.46
N ASP A 408 5.42 13.71 12.54
CA ASP A 408 4.75 14.80 11.82
C ASP A 408 5.03 14.74 10.29
N ALA A 409 5.07 13.55 9.69
CA ALA A 409 5.21 13.39 8.26
C ALA A 409 3.83 13.35 7.61
N TYR A 410 3.71 14.07 6.51
CA TYR A 410 2.47 14.16 5.76
C TYR A 410 2.45 13.10 4.65
N PHE A 411 1.26 12.66 4.27
CA PHE A 411 1.06 11.80 3.11
C PHE A 411 -0.10 12.29 2.24
N VAL A 412 -0.20 11.76 1.04
CA VAL A 412 -1.46 11.75 0.28
C VAL A 412 -1.77 10.32 -0.14
N LYS A 413 -3.00 9.89 0.08
CA LYS A 413 -3.49 8.58 -0.35
C LYS A 413 -4.38 8.77 -1.57
N VAL A 414 -4.02 8.16 -2.69
CA VAL A 414 -4.75 8.34 -3.96
C VAL A 414 -5.20 6.99 -4.48
N ILE A 415 -6.51 6.86 -4.69
CA ILE A 415 -7.14 5.74 -5.38
C ILE A 415 -7.76 6.22 -6.69
N VAL A 416 -7.48 5.52 -7.78
CA VAL A 416 -8.07 5.81 -9.10
C VAL A 416 -8.98 4.66 -9.49
N LEU A 417 -10.25 4.97 -9.74
CA LEU A 417 -11.27 3.97 -10.07
C LEU A 417 -11.37 3.72 -11.58
N SER A 418 -12.07 2.65 -11.99
CA SER A 418 -12.27 2.27 -13.39
C SER A 418 -12.91 3.37 -14.26
N GLY A 419 -13.75 4.26 -13.70
CA GLY A 419 -14.28 5.39 -14.47
C GLY A 419 -15.24 5.02 -15.63
N LEU A 420 -15.72 3.77 -15.67
CA LEU A 420 -16.82 3.33 -16.55
C LEU A 420 -18.16 3.98 -16.17
N CYS A 421 -18.34 4.29 -14.89
CA CYS A 421 -19.49 5.02 -14.35
C CYS A 421 -19.08 5.88 -13.14
N SER A 422 -20.01 6.69 -12.63
CA SER A 422 -19.78 7.58 -11.47
C SER A 422 -20.84 7.43 -10.38
N ASN A 423 -22.09 7.76 -10.68
CA ASN A 423 -23.23 7.65 -9.74
C ASN A 423 -24.36 6.76 -10.26
N ASP A 424 -24.47 6.57 -11.58
CA ASP A 424 -25.50 5.75 -12.23
C ASP A 424 -24.86 4.53 -12.86
N CYS A 425 -24.31 3.67 -12.01
CA CYS A 425 -23.66 2.43 -12.43
C CYS A 425 -24.69 1.33 -12.66
N PRO A 426 -24.35 0.30 -13.46
CA PRO A 426 -25.17 -0.90 -13.59
C PRO A 426 -25.62 -1.41 -12.21
N ARG A 427 -26.89 -1.83 -12.12
CA ARG A 427 -27.48 -2.35 -10.88
C ARG A 427 -27.48 -1.37 -9.68
N LYS A 428 -27.23 -0.07 -9.89
CA LYS A 428 -27.19 1.00 -8.87
C LYS A 428 -26.12 0.78 -7.79
N ILE A 429 -24.99 0.21 -8.20
CA ILE A 429 -23.87 -0.09 -7.31
C ILE A 429 -22.98 1.15 -7.17
N THR A 430 -22.34 1.28 -6.02
CA THR A 430 -21.35 2.34 -5.78
C THR A 430 -19.99 1.90 -6.32
N PRO A 431 -19.35 2.63 -7.25
CA PRO A 431 -18.18 2.14 -7.99
C PRO A 431 -16.85 2.20 -7.23
N PHE A 432 -16.86 2.18 -5.89
CA PHE A 432 -15.66 2.37 -5.07
C PHE A 432 -14.81 1.11 -4.89
N GLY A 433 -15.36 -0.07 -5.13
CA GLY A 433 -14.73 -1.35 -4.79
C GLY A 433 -14.18 -2.14 -5.97
N VAL A 434 -13.58 -1.50 -6.98
CA VAL A 434 -12.97 -2.22 -8.10
C VAL A 434 -11.49 -1.88 -8.23
N ASN A 435 -10.67 -2.91 -8.42
CA ASN A 435 -9.23 -2.80 -8.59
C ASN A 435 -8.92 -2.41 -10.05
N GLN A 436 -8.59 -1.15 -10.30
CA GLN A 436 -8.22 -0.69 -11.65
C GLN A 436 -6.70 -0.78 -11.86
N PRO A 437 -6.21 -1.65 -12.76
CA PRO A 437 -4.79 -1.74 -13.12
C PRO A 437 -4.34 -0.62 -14.05
N GLY A 438 -3.16 -0.05 -13.78
CA GLY A 438 -2.47 0.88 -14.67
C GLY A 438 -2.66 2.39 -14.50
N PRO A 439 -3.52 2.95 -13.64
CA PRO A 439 -3.46 4.38 -13.35
C PRO A 439 -2.08 4.83 -12.89
N TYR A 440 -1.65 6.01 -13.33
CA TYR A 440 -0.38 6.62 -12.95
C TYR A 440 -0.64 7.91 -12.17
N ILE A 441 -0.02 8.04 -11.01
CA ILE A 441 -0.15 9.20 -10.12
C ILE A 441 1.19 9.89 -10.01
N MET A 442 1.21 11.21 -10.14
CA MET A 442 2.40 12.03 -9.90
C MET A 442 2.01 13.29 -9.14
N TYR A 443 2.82 13.70 -8.17
CA TYR A 443 2.68 14.99 -7.54
C TYR A 443 3.94 15.84 -7.69
N THR A 444 3.73 17.14 -7.56
CA THR A 444 4.78 18.15 -7.40
C THR A 444 4.42 19.05 -6.24
N THR A 445 5.39 19.29 -5.37
CA THR A 445 5.28 20.20 -4.22
C THR A 445 6.63 20.89 -3.98
N VAL A 446 6.67 21.76 -2.98
CA VAL A 446 7.86 22.47 -2.55
C VAL A 446 8.11 22.18 -1.08
N ASP A 447 9.34 21.80 -0.74
CA ASP A 447 9.74 21.54 0.65
C ASP A 447 9.88 22.85 1.47
N ALA A 448 10.12 22.74 2.78
CA ALA A 448 10.33 23.91 3.64
C ALA A 448 11.53 24.80 3.22
N ASN A 449 12.48 24.26 2.47
CA ASN A 449 13.67 24.96 2.01
C ASN A 449 13.45 25.63 0.64
N GLY A 450 12.30 25.44 0.01
CA GLY A 450 12.00 25.96 -1.32
C GLY A 450 12.45 25.07 -2.48
N TYR A 451 12.88 23.84 -2.22
CA TYR A 451 13.24 22.88 -3.26
C TYR A 451 12.00 22.14 -3.77
N LEU A 452 11.97 21.96 -5.09
CA LEU A 452 10.94 21.16 -5.74
C LEU A 452 11.07 19.70 -5.30
N LYS A 453 9.97 19.11 -4.86
CA LYS A 453 9.84 17.69 -4.55
C LYS A 453 8.79 17.08 -5.46
N ASN A 454 9.18 16.02 -6.14
CA ASN A 454 8.29 15.23 -6.97
C ASN A 454 8.12 13.85 -6.34
N GLY A 455 7.08 13.15 -6.78
CA GLY A 455 6.94 11.73 -6.52
C GLY A 455 5.89 11.14 -7.43
N SER A 456 6.07 9.88 -7.77
CA SER A 456 5.19 9.15 -8.67
C SER A 456 4.97 7.71 -8.24
N ALA A 457 3.82 7.15 -8.61
CA ALA A 457 3.51 5.75 -8.40
C ALA A 457 2.49 5.24 -9.43
N GLY A 458 2.69 3.99 -9.88
CA GLY A 458 1.72 3.26 -10.69
C GLY A 458 0.81 2.40 -9.81
N GLN A 459 -0.50 2.48 -10.03
CA GLN A 459 -1.48 1.65 -9.33
C GLN A 459 -1.60 0.27 -9.96
N LEU A 460 -1.48 -0.78 -9.14
CA LEU A 460 -1.71 -2.18 -9.53
C LEU A 460 -0.95 -2.56 -10.82
N SER A 461 0.34 -2.27 -10.84
CA SER A 461 1.23 -2.53 -11.97
C SER A 461 1.58 -4.01 -12.13
N GLN A 462 1.41 -4.83 -11.09
CA GLN A 462 1.76 -6.26 -11.07
C GLN A 462 0.70 -7.09 -10.35
N SER A 463 0.37 -8.26 -10.89
CA SER A 463 -0.61 -9.18 -10.30
C SER A 463 -0.20 -10.66 -10.31
N ALA A 464 0.85 -11.02 -11.05
CA ALA A 464 1.33 -12.39 -11.17
C ALA A 464 2.27 -12.74 -10.02
N HIS A 465 2.18 -13.98 -9.53
CA HIS A 465 2.86 -14.46 -8.32
C HIS A 465 2.38 -13.71 -7.08
N TYR A 466 1.05 -13.72 -6.90
CA TYR A 466 0.27 -13.02 -5.88
C TYR A 466 0.10 -11.50 -6.11
N ALA A 467 -1.14 -11.01 -6.01
CA ALA A 467 -1.51 -9.62 -6.24
C ALA A 467 -1.45 -8.79 -4.96
N LEU A 468 -0.25 -8.68 -4.37
CA LEU A 468 0.00 -8.05 -3.06
C LEU A 468 0.32 -6.54 -3.15
N GLN A 469 -0.15 -5.86 -4.19
CA GLN A 469 -0.17 -4.40 -4.27
C GLN A 469 -1.52 -3.88 -3.75
N LEU A 470 -1.49 -2.79 -2.97
CA LEU A 470 -2.71 -2.15 -2.50
C LEU A 470 -3.50 -1.56 -3.69
N PRO A 471 -4.85 -1.47 -3.59
CA PRO A 471 -5.68 -0.91 -4.66
C PRO A 471 -5.55 0.63 -4.80
N TYR A 472 -4.61 1.23 -4.08
CA TYR A 472 -4.32 2.65 -4.04
C TYR A 472 -2.84 2.87 -3.77
N ASN A 473 -2.39 4.11 -3.93
CA ASN A 473 -1.02 4.52 -3.61
C ASN A 473 -1.00 5.48 -2.42
N VAL A 474 -0.09 5.24 -1.49
CA VAL A 474 0.26 6.17 -0.42
C VAL A 474 1.59 6.81 -0.78
N LEU A 475 1.60 8.14 -0.89
CA LEU A 475 2.77 8.91 -1.26
C LEU A 475 3.19 9.78 -0.07
N GLY A 476 4.37 9.52 0.50
CA GLY A 476 4.91 10.32 1.57
C GLY A 476 5.39 11.69 1.08
N LEU A 477 5.14 12.71 1.87
CA LEU A 477 5.46 14.10 1.57
C LEU A 477 6.56 14.63 2.50
N GLY A 478 6.91 13.90 3.56
CA GLY A 478 7.84 14.34 4.60
C GLY A 478 7.21 15.37 5.54
N ARG A 479 8.05 16.04 6.34
CA ARG A 479 7.61 16.82 7.52
C ARG A 479 7.12 18.24 7.23
N SER A 480 7.05 18.67 5.98
CA SER A 480 6.86 20.10 5.66
C SER A 480 6.02 20.37 4.41
N ALA A 481 5.03 19.52 4.15
CA ALA A 481 4.05 19.81 3.10
C ALA A 481 2.88 20.61 3.68
N ASN A 482 2.70 21.85 3.21
CA ASN A 482 1.49 22.64 3.52
C ASN A 482 0.32 22.24 2.62
N PHE A 483 0.61 22.06 1.33
CA PHE A 483 -0.30 21.56 0.30
C PHE A 483 0.51 21.00 -0.86
N LEU A 484 -0.08 20.11 -1.65
CA LEU A 484 0.50 19.72 -2.93
C LEU A 484 0.14 20.79 -3.95
N ASP A 485 1.15 21.33 -4.65
CA ASP A 485 0.94 22.34 -5.69
C ASP A 485 0.16 21.73 -6.85
N HIS A 486 0.61 20.55 -7.30
CA HIS A 486 0.03 19.82 -8.42
C HIS A 486 -0.06 18.33 -8.12
N LEU A 487 -1.21 17.74 -8.45
CA LEU A 487 -1.43 16.31 -8.49
C LEU A 487 -1.97 15.94 -9.87
N TYR A 488 -1.24 15.10 -10.57
CA TYR A 488 -1.58 14.57 -11.88
C TYR A 488 -2.01 13.13 -11.75
N VAL A 489 -3.13 12.79 -12.40
CA VAL A 489 -3.54 11.39 -12.58
C VAL A 489 -3.73 11.11 -14.06
N GLY A 490 -3.12 10.03 -14.51
CA GLY A 490 -3.28 9.45 -15.84
C GLY A 490 -3.95 8.08 -15.78
N ILE A 491 -4.68 7.74 -16.85
CA ILE A 491 -5.21 6.39 -17.07
C ILE A 491 -4.73 5.85 -18.42
N PRO A 492 -4.70 4.52 -18.62
CA PRO A 492 -4.42 3.92 -19.92
C PRO A 492 -5.28 4.51 -21.05
N ARG A 493 -4.69 4.59 -22.24
CA ARG A 493 -5.32 5.17 -23.44
C ARG A 493 -5.48 4.08 -24.50
N PRO A 494 -6.56 4.13 -25.31
CA PRO A 494 -6.74 3.20 -26.38
C PRO A 494 -5.69 3.26 -27.46
N LEU A 495 -5.47 2.12 -28.10
CA LEU A 495 -4.57 1.97 -29.23
C LEU A 495 -5.00 2.92 -30.36
N GLY A 496 -4.08 3.82 -30.74
CA GLY A 496 -4.28 4.81 -31.81
C GLY A 496 -4.65 6.21 -31.33
N GLU A 497 -5.03 6.39 -30.06
CA GLU A 497 -5.19 7.73 -29.47
C GLU A 497 -3.83 8.34 -29.13
N LYS A 498 -3.59 9.59 -29.56
CA LYS A 498 -2.34 10.31 -29.26
C LYS A 498 -2.42 11.18 -28.01
N SER A 499 -3.62 11.62 -27.65
CA SER A 499 -3.84 12.46 -26.47
C SER A 499 -3.76 11.61 -25.20
N ALA A 500 -2.90 12.03 -24.27
CA ALA A 500 -2.89 11.45 -22.93
C ALA A 500 -4.22 11.72 -22.22
N ARG A 501 -4.78 10.69 -21.57
CA ARG A 501 -5.94 10.82 -20.69
C ARG A 501 -5.44 11.15 -19.31
N LYS A 502 -5.26 12.45 -19.04
CA LYS A 502 -4.76 12.94 -17.75
C LYS A 502 -5.48 14.17 -17.26
N GLN A 503 -5.60 14.30 -15.94
CA GLN A 503 -6.16 15.47 -15.28
C GLN A 503 -5.24 15.94 -14.16
N GLU A 504 -5.32 17.25 -13.90
CA GLU A 504 -4.54 17.93 -12.86
C GLU A 504 -5.49 18.52 -11.80
N TRP A 505 -5.13 18.35 -10.53
CA TRP A 505 -5.71 19.06 -9.40
C TRP A 505 -4.62 19.83 -8.67
N THR A 506 -4.98 20.99 -8.12
CA THR A 506 -4.05 21.86 -7.41
C THR A 506 -4.48 22.07 -5.97
N ALA A 507 -3.52 22.47 -5.12
CA ALA A 507 -3.75 22.78 -3.71
C ALA A 507 -4.43 21.63 -2.94
N ILE A 508 -3.93 20.40 -3.13
CA ILE A 508 -4.45 19.23 -2.40
C ILE A 508 -3.94 19.28 -0.95
N ILE A 509 -4.87 19.05 -0.02
CA ILE A 509 -4.60 19.08 1.42
C ILE A 509 -3.89 17.76 1.80
N PRO A 510 -2.75 17.79 2.50
CA PRO A 510 -2.09 16.58 2.99
C PRO A 510 -2.91 15.84 4.05
N ASN A 511 -2.52 14.62 4.39
CA ASN A 511 -3.21 13.71 5.32
C ASN A 511 -4.67 13.50 4.91
N SER A 512 -4.88 13.33 3.61
CA SER A 512 -6.18 13.14 3.02
C SER A 512 -6.18 11.92 2.10
N GLN A 513 -7.38 11.34 1.97
CA GLN A 513 -7.66 10.32 0.98
C GLN A 513 -8.37 10.96 -0.19
N LEU A 514 -7.78 10.82 -1.38
CA LEU A 514 -8.33 11.31 -2.63
C LEU A 514 -8.83 10.14 -3.47
N ILE A 515 -10.14 10.13 -3.75
CA ILE A 515 -10.76 9.18 -4.66
C ILE A 515 -10.97 9.87 -6.01
N VAL A 516 -10.21 9.45 -7.02
CA VAL A 516 -10.29 9.97 -8.38
C VAL A 516 -11.24 9.11 -9.20
N ILE A 517 -12.23 9.77 -9.79
CA ILE A 517 -13.27 9.15 -10.63
C ILE A 517 -13.07 9.67 -12.06
N PRO A 518 -12.40 8.91 -12.94
CA PRO A 518 -12.13 9.32 -14.31
C PRO A 518 -13.37 9.14 -15.19
N TYR A 519 -14.45 9.87 -14.91
CA TYR A 519 -15.72 9.79 -15.64
C TYR A 519 -16.20 11.17 -16.12
N PRO A 520 -16.61 11.33 -17.40
CA PRO A 520 -16.39 10.41 -18.51
C PRO A 520 -14.89 10.24 -18.81
N HIS A 521 -14.43 9.00 -19.00
CA HIS A 521 -12.99 8.69 -19.14
C HIS A 521 -12.32 9.33 -20.36
N ASN A 522 -13.09 9.63 -21.40
CA ASN A 522 -12.64 10.29 -22.61
C ASN A 522 -12.55 11.84 -22.51
N VAL A 523 -13.06 12.43 -21.42
CA VAL A 523 -13.01 13.89 -21.19
C VAL A 523 -12.32 14.16 -19.84
N PRO A 524 -10.97 14.20 -19.80
CA PRO A 524 -10.23 14.36 -18.54
C PRO A 524 -10.61 15.59 -17.72
N ARG A 525 -11.02 16.68 -18.37
CA ARG A 525 -11.47 17.91 -17.70
C ARG A 525 -12.73 17.75 -16.86
N SER A 526 -13.53 16.71 -17.14
CA SER A 526 -14.78 16.42 -16.43
C SER A 526 -14.57 15.47 -15.24
N TRP A 527 -13.36 14.92 -15.09
CA TRP A 527 -13.07 14.02 -13.99
C TRP A 527 -13.21 14.72 -12.65
N SER A 528 -13.69 13.97 -11.66
CA SER A 528 -13.90 14.47 -10.30
C SER A 528 -12.97 13.77 -9.33
N ALA A 529 -12.50 14.51 -8.33
CA ALA A 529 -11.77 13.95 -7.20
C ALA A 529 -12.53 14.26 -5.91
N LYS A 530 -12.83 13.22 -5.12
CA LYS A 530 -13.50 13.35 -3.82
C LYS A 530 -12.45 13.26 -2.73
N LEU A 531 -12.34 14.32 -1.94
CA LEU A 531 -11.42 14.41 -0.80
C LEU A 531 -12.14 13.93 0.46
N TYR A 532 -11.54 12.97 1.16
CA TYR A 532 -11.96 12.53 2.48
C TYR A 532 -10.86 12.88 3.48
N LEU A 533 -11.27 13.55 4.55
CA LEU A 533 -10.40 13.84 5.69
C LEU A 533 -10.73 12.81 6.76
N THR A 534 -9.75 12.04 7.19
CA THR A 534 -9.89 11.17 8.35
C THR A 534 -9.98 12.05 9.60
N PRO A 535 -11.13 12.07 10.30
CA PRO A 535 -11.27 12.90 11.48
C PRO A 535 -10.39 12.33 12.60
N SER A 536 -9.32 13.03 12.96
CA SER A 536 -8.51 12.64 14.13
C SER A 536 -9.34 12.73 15.41
N ASN A 537 -9.14 11.79 16.34
CA ASN A 537 -9.73 11.84 17.69
C ASN A 537 -9.43 13.18 18.42
N ILE A 538 -8.34 13.85 18.04
CA ILE A 538 -7.97 15.17 18.54
C ILE A 538 -9.02 16.23 18.15
N VAL A 539 -9.68 16.11 16.99
CA VAL A 539 -10.74 17.04 16.56
C VAL A 539 -11.92 17.02 17.53
N LEU A 540 -12.32 15.84 18.00
CA LEU A 540 -13.38 15.72 18.99
C LEU A 540 -12.93 16.28 20.35
N LEU A 541 -11.71 15.96 20.79
CA LEU A 541 -11.17 16.45 22.06
C LEU A 541 -11.01 17.98 22.06
N THR A 542 -10.55 18.56 20.96
CA THR A 542 -10.42 20.01 20.78
C THR A 542 -11.79 20.70 20.72
N ALA A 543 -12.79 20.08 20.08
CA ALA A 543 -14.16 20.58 20.12
C ALA A 543 -14.73 20.58 21.55
N ILE A 544 -14.53 19.49 22.30
CA ILE A 544 -14.94 19.39 23.72
C ILE A 544 -14.22 20.46 24.56
N ALA A 545 -12.90 20.62 24.36
CA ALA A 545 -12.12 21.63 25.06
C ALA A 545 -12.60 23.06 24.74
N LEU A 546 -12.88 23.35 23.47
CA LEU A 546 -13.41 24.64 23.01
C LEU A 546 -14.77 24.94 23.63
N ILE A 547 -15.69 23.97 23.63
CA ILE A 547 -16.99 24.09 24.29
C ILE A 547 -16.80 24.36 25.79
N GLY A 548 -15.88 23.63 26.45
CA GLY A 548 -15.54 23.85 27.85
C GLY A 548 -15.06 25.27 28.13
N VAL A 549 -14.16 25.81 27.30
CA VAL A 549 -13.68 27.18 27.41
C VAL A 549 -14.80 28.20 27.18
N CYS A 550 -15.66 27.99 26.18
CA CYS A 550 -16.80 28.87 25.92
C CYS A 550 -17.78 28.91 27.10
N VAL A 551 -18.12 27.76 27.69
CA VAL A 551 -19.01 27.67 28.86
C VAL A 551 -18.37 28.36 30.07
N PHE A 552 -17.07 28.18 30.28
CA PHE A 552 -16.34 28.82 31.36
C PHE A 552 -16.36 30.36 31.24
N ILE A 553 -16.13 30.89 30.03
CA ILE A 553 -16.20 32.33 29.76
C ILE A 553 -17.63 32.86 29.99
N LEU A 554 -18.65 32.15 29.51
CA LEU A 554 -20.06 32.53 29.72
C LEU A 554 -20.43 32.54 31.21
N ALA A 555 -19.92 31.61 32.00
CA ALA A 555 -20.14 31.60 33.44
C ALA A 555 -19.51 32.82 34.13
N ILE A 556 -18.28 33.21 33.74
CA ILE A 556 -17.63 34.41 34.25
C ILE A 556 -18.45 35.66 33.88
N ILE A 557 -18.85 35.78 32.61
CA ILE A 557 -19.69 36.90 32.14
C ILE A 557 -21.00 36.95 32.93
N GLY A 558 -21.66 35.81 33.15
CA GLY A 558 -22.89 35.72 33.93
C GLY A 558 -22.71 36.15 35.38
N ILE A 559 -21.62 35.75 36.03
CA ILE A 559 -21.29 36.16 37.41
C ILE A 559 -21.03 37.66 37.47
N LEU A 560 -20.23 38.21 36.55
CA LEU A 560 -19.93 39.64 36.50
C LEU A 560 -21.19 40.45 36.26
N HIS A 561 -22.03 40.05 35.31
CA HIS A 561 -23.29 40.72 35.02
C HIS A 561 -24.27 40.67 36.21
N TRP A 562 -24.28 39.56 36.95
CA TRP A 562 -25.07 39.47 38.18
C TRP A 562 -24.56 40.39 39.29
N GLN A 563 -23.23 40.51 39.44
CA GLN A 563 -22.63 41.45 40.39
C GLN A 563 -22.91 42.91 40.01
N GLU A 564 -22.81 43.24 38.73
CA GLU A 564 -23.14 44.56 38.17
C GLU A 564 -24.60 44.91 38.41
N LYS A 565 -25.53 44.02 38.04
CA LYS A 565 -26.97 44.21 38.31
C LYS A 565 -27.27 44.41 39.80
N LYS A 566 -26.56 43.71 40.68
CA LYS A 566 -26.70 43.86 42.13
C LYS A 566 -26.10 45.18 42.65
N ALA A 567 -25.14 45.78 41.96
CA ALA A 567 -24.61 47.10 42.26
C ALA A 567 -25.59 48.19 41.83
N ASP A 568 -26.10 48.12 40.60
CA ASP A 568 -27.13 49.02 40.07
C ASP A 568 -28.40 49.04 40.93
N ASP A 569 -28.86 47.86 41.37
CA ASP A 569 -30.03 47.76 42.25
C ASP A 569 -29.79 48.42 43.63
N ARG A 570 -28.53 48.47 44.10
CA ARG A 570 -28.18 49.20 45.34
C ARG A 570 -28.14 50.70 45.11
N GLU A 571 -27.57 51.17 44.00
CA GLU A 571 -27.54 52.59 43.65
C GLU A 571 -28.95 53.16 43.48
N LYS A 572 -29.83 52.46 42.75
CA LYS A 572 -31.24 52.86 42.58
C LYS A 572 -31.99 52.99 43.92
N ARG A 573 -31.70 52.11 44.89
CA ARG A 573 -32.28 52.20 46.25
C ARG A 573 -31.73 53.40 47.02
N GLN A 574 -30.45 53.74 46.85
CA GLN A 574 -29.86 54.94 47.47
C GLN A 574 -30.42 56.23 46.88
N GLU A 575 -30.63 56.29 45.57
CA GLU A 575 -31.30 57.42 44.90
C GLU A 575 -32.76 57.57 45.36
N ALA A 576 -33.52 56.47 45.45
CA ALA A 576 -34.89 56.50 45.94
C ALA A 576 -34.99 57.01 47.40
N HIS A 577 -34.00 56.72 48.25
CA HIS A 577 -33.94 57.26 49.60
C HIS A 577 -33.57 58.76 49.63
N ARG A 578 -32.76 59.25 48.68
CA ARG A 578 -32.47 60.69 48.54
C ARG A 578 -33.71 61.51 48.21
N PHE A 579 -34.58 61.02 47.32
CA PHE A 579 -35.83 61.71 46.95
C PHE A 579 -36.82 61.88 48.12
N HIS A 580 -36.77 61.02 49.13
CA HIS A 580 -37.63 61.16 50.32
C HIS A 580 -37.16 62.25 51.30
N PHE A 581 -35.91 62.70 51.22
CA PHE A 581 -35.37 63.76 52.09
C PHE A 581 -35.50 65.17 51.50
N ASP A 582 -35.68 65.32 50.18
CA ASP A 582 -35.95 66.62 49.53
C ASP A 582 -37.43 67.04 49.57
N ALA A 583 -38.33 66.18 50.08
CA ALA A 583 -39.78 66.40 50.14
C ALA A 583 -40.34 66.61 51.57
N MET A 584 -39.48 66.72 52.59
CA MET A 584 -39.80 67.27 53.92
C MET A 584 -39.07 68.59 54.10
#